data_AF-A0A2D9KWG6-F1
#
_entry.id   AF-A0A2D9KWG6-F1
#
_cell.length_a   1.000
_cell.length_b   1.000
_cell.length_c   1.000
_cell.angle_alpha   90.00
_cell.angle_beta   90.00
_cell.angle_gamma   90.00
#
_symmetry.space_group_name_H-M   'P 1'
#
loop_
_entity.id
_entity.type
_entity.pdbx_description
1 polymer ?
#
loop_
_entity_poly.entity_id
_entity_poly.type
_entity_poly.pdbx_seq_one_letter_code
_entity_poly.pdbx_strand_id
1 'polypeptide(L)'
;GKGDKSKIERLRQSQILTTEKVLTAADFTDKSESDIEDLFAPGFYCNLVNLALNLNKKQQISPKSVADAEPNTERLVKQVEAACRTLPPETPEFGHFIPADWLLRHPDLLDGDTPEINESLDRFEAAFKAINQFLS
;
A
#
# COMPACT_ATOMS: atom_id res chain seq x y z
N GLY A 1 -16.00 23.88 16.03
CA GLY A 1 -15.59 22.75 16.89
C GLY A 1 -16.29 21.43 16.61
N LYS A 2 -16.35 20.94 15.35
CA LYS A 2 -16.69 19.54 15.03
C LYS A 2 -15.42 18.70 14.72
N GLY A 3 -14.39 19.32 14.14
CA GLY A 3 -13.11 18.67 13.83
C GLY A 3 -12.27 18.31 15.06
N ASP A 4 -12.34 19.08 16.16
CA ASP A 4 -11.55 18.75 17.36
C ASP A 4 -12.06 17.49 18.05
N LYS A 5 -13.38 17.26 18.06
CA LYS A 5 -13.96 16.05 18.64
C LYS A 5 -13.57 14.80 17.87
N SER A 6 -13.55 14.84 16.53
CA SER A 6 -13.13 13.69 15.72
C SER A 6 -11.63 13.42 15.81
N LYS A 7 -10.79 14.45 16.01
CA LYS A 7 -9.36 14.28 16.30
C LYS A 7 -9.12 13.63 17.66
N ILE A 8 -9.82 14.07 18.71
CA ILE A 8 -9.72 13.49 20.05
C ILE A 8 -10.16 12.03 20.05
N GLU A 9 -11.22 11.69 19.31
CA GLU A 9 -11.70 10.31 19.21
C GLU A 9 -10.70 9.40 18.50
N ARG A 10 -10.09 9.87 17.39
CA ARG A 10 -9.00 9.14 16.72
C ARG A 10 -7.80 8.92 17.63
N LEU A 11 -7.41 9.92 18.42
CA LEU A 11 -6.31 9.80 19.38
C LEU A 11 -6.62 8.79 20.51
N ARG A 12 -7.89 8.71 20.96
CA ARG A 12 -8.30 7.71 21.95
C ARG A 12 -8.30 6.30 21.36
N GLN A 13 -8.83 6.15 20.14
CA GLN A 13 -8.82 4.86 19.45
C GLN A 13 -7.38 4.39 19.18
N SER A 14 -6.48 5.27 18.73
CA SER A 14 -5.07 4.90 18.53
C SER A 14 -4.39 4.50 19.84
N GLN A 15 -4.64 5.23 20.94
CA GLN A 15 -4.11 4.87 22.26
C GLN A 15 -4.59 3.51 22.75
N ILE A 16 -5.88 3.18 22.56
CA ILE A 16 -6.43 1.87 22.91
C ILE A 16 -5.77 0.77 22.08
N LEU A 17 -5.68 0.95 20.75
CA LEU A 17 -5.02 -0.01 19.86
C LEU A 17 -3.56 -0.25 20.28
N THR A 18 -2.80 0.82 20.57
CA THR A 18 -1.41 0.67 21.05
C THR A 18 -1.31 -0.06 22.39
N THR A 19 -2.29 0.15 23.30
CA THR A 19 -2.34 -0.54 24.59
C THR A 19 -2.66 -2.02 24.41
N GLU A 20 -3.46 -2.35 23.39
CA GLU A 20 -3.82 -3.71 22.99
C GLU A 20 -2.79 -4.37 22.05
N LYS A 21 -1.64 -3.72 21.81
CA LYS A 21 -0.59 -4.18 20.89
C LYS A 21 -1.09 -4.36 19.44
N VAL A 22 -2.09 -3.57 19.04
CA VAL A 22 -2.62 -3.51 17.69
C VAL A 22 -2.00 -2.34 16.94
N LEU A 23 -1.43 -2.62 15.78
CA LEU A 23 -0.89 -1.64 14.84
C LEU A 23 -1.68 -1.73 13.54
N THR A 24 -1.88 -0.60 12.88
CA THR A 24 -2.52 -0.49 11.57
C THR A 24 -1.51 -0.01 10.53
N ALA A 25 -1.73 -0.32 9.24
CA ALA A 25 -0.85 0.21 8.19
C ALA A 25 -0.85 1.75 8.17
N ALA A 26 -1.98 2.37 8.54
CA ALA A 26 -2.11 3.82 8.65
C ALA A 26 -1.18 4.45 9.70
N ASP A 27 -0.66 3.67 10.67
CA ASP A 27 0.32 4.16 11.64
C ASP A 27 1.71 4.40 11.01
N PHE A 28 1.96 3.84 9.82
CA PHE A 28 3.25 3.89 9.11
C PHE A 28 3.17 4.60 7.75
N THR A 29 2.01 5.14 7.43
CA THR A 29 1.74 5.87 6.20
C THR A 29 1.10 7.18 6.58
N ASP A 30 1.44 8.32 5.96
CA ASP A 30 0.84 9.62 6.26
C ASP A 30 -0.63 9.77 5.78
N LYS A 31 -1.40 8.67 5.78
CA LYS A 31 -2.76 8.53 5.26
C LYS A 31 -3.75 8.30 6.40
N SER A 32 -5.01 8.62 6.14
CA SER A 32 -6.09 8.38 7.10
C SER A 32 -6.57 6.93 7.13
N GLU A 33 -6.40 6.21 6.02
CA GLU A 33 -6.70 4.79 5.87
C GLU A 33 -5.68 4.16 4.91
N SER A 34 -5.16 3.00 5.28
CA SER A 34 -4.14 2.27 4.51
C SER A 34 -4.30 0.77 4.65
N ASP A 35 -3.98 0.06 3.58
CA ASP A 35 -3.75 -1.38 3.57
C ASP A 35 -2.24 -1.69 3.64
N ILE A 36 -1.87 -2.97 3.69
CA ILE A 36 -0.47 -3.38 3.75
C ILE A 36 0.30 -2.96 2.49
N GLU A 37 -0.37 -2.93 1.34
CA GLU A 37 0.20 -2.48 0.07
C GLU A 37 0.62 -1.01 0.11
N ASP A 38 0.01 -0.18 0.97
CA ASP A 38 0.37 1.23 1.14
C ASP A 38 1.72 1.43 1.86
N LEU A 39 2.30 0.37 2.45
CA LEU A 39 3.69 0.40 2.92
C LEU A 39 4.67 0.52 1.76
N PHE A 40 4.30 0.09 0.55
CA PHE A 40 5.09 0.36 -0.65
C PHE A 40 4.83 1.77 -1.18
N ALA A 41 5.85 2.38 -1.77
CA ALA A 41 5.67 3.58 -2.58
C ALA A 41 4.71 3.28 -3.76
N PRO A 42 3.77 4.19 -4.09
CA PRO A 42 2.77 3.95 -5.14
C PRO A 42 3.37 3.58 -6.49
N GLY A 43 4.49 4.20 -6.86
CA GLY A 43 5.21 3.92 -8.11
C GLY A 43 5.75 2.50 -8.15
N PHE A 44 6.38 2.05 -7.06
CA PHE A 44 6.89 0.69 -6.92
C PHE A 44 5.76 -0.34 -7.04
N TYR A 45 4.68 -0.16 -6.28
CA TYR A 45 3.59 -1.12 -6.27
C TYR A 45 2.86 -1.21 -7.62
N CYS A 46 2.63 -0.08 -8.31
CA CYS A 46 2.07 -0.10 -9.66
C CYS A 46 2.97 -0.87 -10.63
N ASN A 47 4.29 -0.68 -10.53
CA ASN A 47 5.25 -1.43 -11.35
C ASN A 47 5.22 -2.93 -11.04
N LEU A 48 5.18 -3.32 -9.76
CA LEU A 48 5.04 -4.71 -9.34
C LEU A 48 3.78 -5.35 -9.94
N VAL A 49 2.64 -4.66 -9.89
CA VAL A 49 1.38 -5.15 -10.47
C VAL A 49 1.46 -5.27 -11.99
N ASN A 50 2.06 -4.29 -12.68
CA ASN A 50 2.30 -4.35 -14.13
C ASN A 50 3.10 -5.59 -14.52
N LEU A 51 4.15 -5.91 -13.75
CA LEU A 51 4.99 -7.09 -13.97
C LEU A 51 4.23 -8.38 -13.65
N ALA A 52 3.53 -8.43 -12.52
CA ALA A 52 2.83 -9.61 -12.05
C ALA A 52 1.65 -10.03 -12.95
N LEU A 53 0.96 -9.05 -13.56
CA LEU A 53 -0.10 -9.30 -14.54
C LEU A 53 0.42 -9.37 -15.99
N ASN A 54 1.73 -9.21 -16.20
CA ASN A 54 2.37 -9.17 -17.52
C ASN A 54 1.71 -8.16 -18.48
N LEU A 55 1.42 -6.95 -17.97
CA LEU A 55 0.73 -5.91 -18.74
C LEU A 55 1.63 -5.35 -19.83
N ASN A 56 1.08 -5.22 -21.04
CA ASN A 56 1.76 -4.54 -22.12
C ASN A 56 1.75 -3.02 -21.92
N LYS A 57 2.58 -2.28 -22.68
CA LYS A 57 2.74 -0.81 -22.53
C LYS A 57 1.44 0.00 -22.61
N LYS A 58 0.40 -0.49 -23.28
CA LYS A 58 -0.90 0.20 -23.38
C LYS A 58 -1.83 -0.08 -22.19
N GLN A 59 -1.55 -1.16 -21.46
CA GLN A 59 -2.32 -1.62 -20.30
C GLN A 59 -1.69 -1.18 -18.97
N GLN A 60 -0.43 -0.73 -18.98
CA GLN A 60 0.29 -0.38 -17.77
C GLN A 60 -0.45 0.66 -16.95
N ILE A 61 -0.55 0.38 -15.65
CA ILE A 61 -1.06 1.31 -14.65
C ILE A 61 0.10 2.14 -14.06
N SER A 62 -0.23 3.32 -13.57
CA SER A 62 0.67 4.27 -12.94
C SER A 62 0.00 4.87 -11.70
N PRO A 63 0.75 5.48 -10.77
CA PRO A 63 0.16 6.15 -9.60
C PRO A 63 -0.95 7.14 -9.97
N LYS A 64 -0.75 7.88 -11.07
CA LYS A 64 -1.76 8.80 -11.58
C LYS A 64 -3.00 8.07 -12.07
N SER A 65 -2.85 7.02 -12.90
CA SER A 65 -4.01 6.34 -13.48
C SER A 65 -4.83 5.57 -12.45
N VAL A 66 -4.19 5.02 -11.41
CA VAL A 66 -4.91 4.32 -10.33
C VAL A 66 -5.65 5.31 -9.43
N ALA A 67 -5.05 6.46 -9.11
CA ALA A 67 -5.71 7.52 -8.36
C ALA A 67 -6.91 8.12 -9.14
N ASP A 68 -6.77 8.29 -10.46
CA ASP A 68 -7.86 8.75 -11.33
C ASP A 68 -8.99 7.69 -11.43
N ALA A 69 -8.68 6.39 -11.26
CA ALA A 69 -9.64 5.29 -11.35
C ALA A 69 -10.54 5.15 -10.12
N GLU A 70 -10.05 5.49 -8.92
CA GLU A 70 -10.86 5.56 -7.69
C GLU A 70 -10.42 6.77 -6.83
N PRO A 71 -10.92 7.97 -7.13
CA PRO A 71 -10.50 9.20 -6.46
C PRO A 71 -11.04 9.35 -5.02
N ASN A 72 -11.96 8.48 -4.59
CA ASN A 72 -12.63 8.59 -3.30
C ASN A 72 -11.94 7.80 -2.17
N THR A 73 -10.79 7.18 -2.44
CA THR A 73 -10.04 6.40 -1.45
C THR A 73 -8.56 6.76 -1.48
N GLU A 74 -7.92 6.69 -0.30
CA GLU A 74 -6.46 6.85 -0.16
C GLU A 74 -5.72 5.50 -0.25
N ARG A 75 -6.47 4.38 -0.24
CA ARG A 75 -5.95 3.01 -0.22
C ARG A 75 -5.45 2.59 -1.59
N LEU A 76 -4.16 2.36 -1.71
CA LEU A 76 -3.50 2.07 -2.98
C LEU A 76 -4.05 0.81 -3.66
N VAL A 77 -4.30 -0.25 -2.91
CA VAL A 77 -4.84 -1.50 -3.48
C VAL A 77 -6.23 -1.30 -4.07
N LYS A 78 -7.07 -0.43 -3.50
CA LYS A 78 -8.42 -0.15 -4.01
C LYS A 78 -8.39 0.66 -5.31
N GLN A 79 -7.47 1.62 -5.39
CA GLN A 79 -7.18 2.34 -6.61
C GLN A 79 -6.68 1.40 -7.73
N VAL A 80 -5.76 0.48 -7.39
CA VAL A 80 -5.24 -0.53 -8.32
C VAL A 80 -6.35 -1.50 -8.78
N GLU A 81 -7.17 -2.01 -7.86
CA GLU A 81 -8.32 -2.86 -8.19
C GLU A 81 -9.25 -2.17 -9.19
N ALA A 82 -9.59 -0.90 -8.95
CA ALA A 82 -10.45 -0.12 -9.86
C ALA A 82 -9.83 0.05 -11.24
N ALA A 83 -8.54 0.38 -11.31
CA ALA A 83 -7.82 0.49 -12.59
C ALA A 83 -7.77 -0.85 -13.34
N CYS A 84 -7.45 -1.95 -12.64
CA CYS A 84 -7.34 -3.28 -13.25
C CYS A 84 -8.68 -3.79 -13.81
N ARG A 85 -9.82 -3.40 -13.21
CA ARG A 85 -11.17 -3.73 -13.74
C ARG A 85 -11.45 -3.13 -15.12
N THR A 86 -10.70 -2.10 -15.53
CA THR A 86 -10.83 -1.47 -16.85
C THR A 86 -9.98 -2.14 -17.93
N LEU A 87 -9.14 -3.11 -17.54
CA LEU A 87 -8.27 -3.82 -18.47
C LEU A 87 -9.07 -4.76 -19.39
N PRO A 88 -8.54 -5.09 -20.57
CA PRO A 88 -9.19 -6.01 -21.49
C PRO A 88 -9.50 -7.38 -20.87
N PRO A 89 -10.59 -8.06 -21.25
CA PRO A 89 -11.04 -9.33 -20.64
C PRO A 89 -10.03 -10.48 -20.70
N GLU A 90 -9.08 -10.44 -21.64
CA GLU A 90 -7.99 -11.41 -21.75
C GLU A 90 -6.89 -11.22 -20.68
N THR A 91 -6.90 -10.09 -19.97
CA THR A 91 -5.94 -9.80 -18.91
C THR A 91 -6.30 -10.62 -17.67
N PRO A 92 -5.32 -11.25 -16.98
CA PRO A 92 -5.59 -11.92 -15.72
C PRO A 92 -6.27 -10.99 -14.72
N GLU A 93 -7.30 -11.48 -14.04
CA GLU A 93 -8.01 -10.71 -13.02
C GLU A 93 -7.06 -10.40 -11.85
N PHE A 94 -7.00 -9.15 -11.43
CA PHE A 94 -6.20 -8.74 -10.29
C PHE A 94 -6.70 -9.41 -9.01
N GLY A 95 -5.77 -9.99 -8.24
CA GLY A 95 -6.00 -10.49 -6.89
C GLY A 95 -4.76 -10.29 -6.04
N HIS A 96 -4.94 -10.02 -4.74
CA HIS A 96 -3.86 -9.61 -3.81
C HIS A 96 -2.71 -10.61 -3.76
N PHE A 97 -2.99 -11.89 -3.98
CA PHE A 97 -1.99 -12.95 -4.02
C PHE A 97 -0.99 -12.81 -5.17
N ILE A 98 -1.43 -12.30 -6.33
CA ILE A 98 -0.62 -12.25 -7.56
C ILE A 98 0.64 -11.38 -7.41
N PRO A 99 0.56 -10.10 -7.00
CA PRO A 99 1.76 -9.27 -6.81
C PRO A 99 2.65 -9.79 -5.67
N ALA A 100 2.07 -10.34 -4.60
CA ALA A 100 2.83 -10.90 -3.49
C ALA A 100 3.65 -12.13 -3.91
N ASP A 101 3.02 -13.07 -4.63
CA ASP A 101 3.65 -14.27 -5.17
C ASP A 101 4.72 -13.94 -6.22
N TRP A 102 4.48 -12.95 -7.06
CA TRP A 102 5.48 -12.48 -8.02
C TRP A 102 6.71 -11.89 -7.30
N LEU A 103 6.51 -11.00 -6.33
CA LEU A 103 7.60 -10.39 -5.55
C LEU A 103 8.44 -11.44 -4.83
N LEU A 104 7.80 -12.48 -4.27
CA LEU A 104 8.49 -13.58 -3.60
C LEU A 104 9.45 -14.34 -4.53
N ARG A 105 9.11 -14.44 -5.82
CA ARG A 105 9.94 -15.11 -6.84
C ARG A 105 10.98 -14.20 -7.48
N HIS A 106 10.81 -12.89 -7.35
CA HIS A 106 11.64 -11.85 -7.95
C HIS A 106 12.07 -10.82 -6.90
N PRO A 107 12.78 -11.24 -5.83
CA PRO A 107 13.20 -10.34 -4.76
C PRO A 107 14.19 -9.28 -5.26
N ASP A 108 14.86 -9.52 -6.38
CA ASP A 108 15.76 -8.58 -7.06
C ASP A 108 15.03 -7.29 -7.49
N LEU A 109 13.70 -7.29 -7.56
CA LEU A 109 12.93 -6.06 -7.78
C LEU A 109 13.13 -5.02 -6.65
N LEU A 110 13.52 -5.48 -5.45
CA LEU A 110 13.81 -4.63 -4.30
C LEU A 110 15.27 -4.17 -4.25
N ASP A 111 16.11 -4.60 -5.19
CA ASP A 111 17.51 -4.21 -5.22
C ASP A 111 17.67 -2.74 -5.64
N GLY A 112 18.66 -2.08 -5.04
CA GLY A 112 19.03 -0.70 -5.36
C GLY A 112 18.56 0.31 -4.32
N ASP A 113 18.66 1.59 -4.68
CA ASP A 113 18.47 2.75 -3.80
C ASP A 113 17.58 3.81 -4.44
N THR A 114 16.62 3.39 -5.28
CA THR A 114 15.67 4.36 -5.86
C THR A 114 14.83 5.02 -4.78
N PRO A 115 14.33 6.25 -5.00
CA PRO A 115 13.47 6.92 -4.02
C PRO A 115 12.29 6.07 -3.56
N GLU A 116 11.66 5.33 -4.48
CA GLU A 116 10.51 4.47 -4.18
C GLU A 116 10.88 3.26 -3.32
N ILE A 117 12.06 2.66 -3.55
CA ILE A 117 12.56 1.55 -2.73
C ILE A 117 12.88 2.05 -1.33
N ASN A 118 13.61 3.16 -1.21
CA ASN A 118 13.98 3.74 0.08
C ASN A 118 12.74 4.16 0.89
N GLU A 119 11.76 4.81 0.26
CA GLU A 119 10.49 5.17 0.91
C GLU A 119 9.75 3.94 1.43
N SER A 120 9.71 2.86 0.64
CA SER A 120 9.09 1.60 1.06
C SER A 120 9.86 0.99 2.24
N LEU A 121 11.19 0.95 2.15
CA LEU A 121 12.07 0.41 3.17
C LEU A 121 11.90 1.14 4.52
N ASP A 122 11.86 2.47 4.50
CA ASP A 122 11.66 3.29 5.70
C ASP A 122 10.33 2.96 6.40
N ARG A 123 9.25 2.79 5.63
CA ARG A 123 7.93 2.41 6.16
C ARG A 123 7.92 1.02 6.78
N PHE A 124 8.49 0.03 6.09
CA PHE A 124 8.61 -1.34 6.62
C PHE A 124 9.51 -1.38 7.86
N GLU A 125 10.62 -0.64 7.87
CA GLU A 125 11.52 -0.56 9.03
C GLU A 125 10.80 0.05 10.24
N ALA A 126 10.02 1.12 10.05
CA ALA A 126 9.20 1.71 11.11
C ALA A 126 8.19 0.70 11.67
N ALA A 127 7.51 -0.05 10.79
CA ALA A 127 6.56 -1.09 11.18
C ALA A 127 7.24 -2.20 12.00
N PHE A 128 8.38 -2.74 11.53
CA PHE A 128 9.11 -3.77 12.25
C PHE A 128 9.63 -3.30 13.60
N LYS A 129 10.13 -2.06 13.70
CA LYS A 129 10.55 -1.48 14.98
C LYS A 129 9.40 -1.40 15.97
N ALA A 130 8.22 -0.95 15.53
CA ALA A 130 7.04 -0.88 16.38
C ALA A 130 6.59 -2.27 16.85
N ILE A 131 6.58 -3.27 15.96
CA ILE A 131 6.25 -4.66 16.31
C ILE A 131 7.25 -5.22 17.33
N ASN A 132 8.55 -4.97 17.15
CA ASN A 132 9.59 -5.47 18.04
C ASN A 132 9.49 -4.90 19.47
N GLN A 133 8.91 -3.71 19.65
CA GLN A 133 8.64 -3.15 20.99
C GLN A 133 7.62 -3.97 21.79
N PHE A 134 6.85 -4.86 21.15
CA PHE A 134 5.91 -5.74 21.84
C PHE A 134 6.53 -7.02 22.39
N LEU A 135 7.76 -7.35 21.96
CA LEU A 135 8.52 -8.53 22.38
C LEU A 135 9.35 -8.30 23.64
N SER A 136 9.58 -7.03 23.99
CA SER A 136 10.20 -6.59 25.25
C SER A 136 9.16 -6.42 26.36
#